data_AF-A0A7X9GD41-F1
#
_entry.id   AF-A0A7X9GD41-F1
#
_cell.length_a   1.000
_cell.length_b   1.000
_cell.length_c   1.000
_cell.angle_alpha   90.00
_cell.angle_beta   90.00
_cell.angle_gamma   90.00
#
_symmetry.space_group_name_H-M   'P 1'
#
loop_
_entity.id
_entity.type
_entity.pdbx_description
1 polymer ?
#
loop_
_entity_poly.entity_id
_entity_poly.type
_entity_poly.pdbx_seq_one_letter_code
_entity_poly.pdbx_strand_id
1 'polypeptide(L)' 'MNNGKEYVVVSSTTYNNKKYVYLINPDDYTNIMFCEYDNNSGLKEIKDFALIQKLVPLFIKEIM' A
#
# COMPACT_ATOMS: atom_id res chain seq x y z
N MET A 1 -2.96 -6.45 12.81
CA MET A 1 -3.64 -5.15 12.63
C MET A 1 -5.10 -5.45 12.38
N ASN A 2 -5.99 -5.19 13.33
CA ASN A 2 -7.43 -5.29 13.09
C ASN A 2 -8.09 -4.06 13.72
N ASN A 3 -8.17 -2.97 12.95
CA ASN A 3 -8.81 -1.72 13.37
C ASN A 3 -10.33 -1.74 13.07
N GLY A 4 -10.92 -2.90 12.73
CA GLY A 4 -12.32 -3.00 12.34
C GLY A 4 -12.68 -2.27 11.04
N LYS A 5 -11.67 -1.83 10.28
CA LYS A 5 -11.83 -1.14 9.00
C LYS A 5 -11.44 -2.10 7.88
N GLU A 6 -12.32 -2.25 6.91
CA GLU A 6 -12.02 -2.97 5.66
C GLU A 6 -11.24 -2.04 4.73
N TYR A 7 -10.30 -2.60 3.98
CA TYR A 7 -9.51 -1.85 3.01
C TYR A 7 -9.50 -2.61 1.69
N VAL A 8 -9.50 -1.88 0.59
CA VAL A 8 -9.35 -2.44 -0.76
C VAL A 8 -7.99 -2.08 -1.34
N VAL A 9 -7.39 -3.00 -2.09
CA VAL A 9 -6.14 -2.73 -2.83
C VAL A 9 -6.47 -1.89 -4.05
N VAL A 10 -5.89 -0.69 -4.12
CA VAL A 10 -6.05 0.21 -5.26
C VAL A 10 -4.98 -0.08 -6.32
N SER A 11 -3.74 -0.27 -5.90
CA SER A 11 -2.62 -0.59 -6.78
C SER A 11 -1.59 -1.43 -6.04
N SER A 12 -0.89 -2.27 -6.79
CA SER A 12 0.35 -2.89 -6.35
C SER A 12 1.54 -2.29 -7.10
N THR A 13 2.75 -2.55 -6.63
CA THR A 13 3.97 -2.36 -7.42
C THR A 13 5.08 -3.24 -6.84
N THR A 14 6.18 -3.37 -7.56
CA THR A 14 7.39 -4.05 -7.09
C THR A 14 8.57 -3.09 -7.11
N TYR A 15 9.26 -2.97 -5.97
CA TYR A 15 10.43 -2.12 -5.81
C TYR A 15 11.47 -2.85 -4.97
N ASN A 16 12.74 -2.87 -5.39
CA ASN A 16 13.82 -3.61 -4.70
C ASN A 16 13.46 -5.07 -4.37
N ASN A 17 12.82 -5.77 -5.33
CA ASN A 17 12.38 -7.16 -5.19
C ASN A 17 11.37 -7.41 -4.06
N LYS A 18 10.67 -6.36 -3.62
CA LYS A 18 9.60 -6.43 -2.63
C LYS A 18 8.30 -5.93 -3.24
N LYS A 19 7.19 -6.56 -2.85
CA LYS A 19 5.85 -6.17 -3.30
C LYS A 19 5.28 -5.14 -2.34
N TYR A 20 4.69 -4.10 -2.91
CA TYR A 20 4.06 -3.03 -2.18
C TYR A 20 2.64 -2.85 -2.66
N VAL A 21 1.75 -2.44 -1.75
CA VAL A 21 0.36 -2.15 -2.06
C VAL A 21 -0.05 -0.80 -1.48
N TYR A 22 -0.89 -0.11 -2.24
CA TYR A 22 -1.63 1.06 -1.82
C TYR A 22 -3.08 0.64 -1.55
N LEU A 23 -3.55 0.91 -0.34
CA LEU A 23 -4.86 0.54 0.17
C LEU A 23 -5.68 1.79 0.49
N ILE A 24 -6.99 1.71 0.31
CA ILE A 24 -7.95 2.74 0.69
C ILE A 24 -9.11 2.12 1.47
N ASN A 25 -9.63 2.82 2.46
CA ASN A 25 -10.90 2.45 3.08
C ASN A 25 -12.06 2.85 2.14
N PRO A 26 -12.90 1.91 1.67
CA PRO A 26 -14.01 2.24 0.78
C PRO A 26 -15.07 3.14 1.43
N ASP A 27 -15.21 3.13 2.75
CA ASP A 27 -16.14 4.00 3.48
C ASP A 27 -15.54 5.39 3.77
N ASP A 28 -14.22 5.51 3.69
CA ASP A 28 -13.47 6.73 3.98
C ASP A 28 -12.30 6.86 3.00
N TYR A 29 -12.59 7.47 1.85
CA TYR A 29 -11.62 7.71 0.77
C TYR A 29 -10.43 8.60 1.15
N THR A 30 -10.39 9.14 2.37
CA THR A 30 -9.23 9.87 2.89
C THR A 30 -8.27 8.99 3.69
N ASN A 31 -8.73 7.80 4.11
CA ASN A 31 -7.93 6.86 4.87
C ASN A 31 -7.15 5.94 3.93
N ILE A 32 -5.90 6.33 3.69
CA ILE A 32 -4.96 5.61 2.83
C ILE A 32 -3.89 4.89 3.66
N MET A 33 -3.45 3.73 3.17
CA MET A 33 -2.36 2.97 3.79
C MET A 33 -1.41 2.44 2.72
N PHE A 34 -0.11 2.51 3.00
CA PHE A 34 0.93 1.89 2.18
C PHE A 34 1.51 0.70 2.94
N CYS A 35 1.54 -0.46 2.31
CA CYS A 35 2.01 -1.69 2.94
C CYS A 35 3.05 -2.40 2.08
N GLU A 36 4.01 -3.02 2.75
CA GLU A 36 4.80 -4.11 2.16
C GLU A 36 3.96 -5.39 2.25
N TYR A 37 3.89 -6.14 1.15
CA TYR A 37 3.23 -7.44 1.10
C TYR A 37 4.28 -8.54 1.03
N ASP A 38 4.15 -9.51 1.91
CA ASP A 38 4.95 -10.73 1.95
C ASP A 38 4.01 -11.95 2.07
N ASN A 39 4.34 -13.02 1.34
CA ASN A 39 3.48 -14.21 1.30
C ASN A 39 3.36 -14.92 2.66
N ASN A 40 4.34 -14.75 3.55
CA ASN A 40 4.37 -15.45 4.84
C ASN A 40 3.76 -14.61 5.96
N SER A 41 3.98 -13.28 5.93
CA SER A 41 3.58 -12.35 7.00
C SER A 41 2.42 -11.44 6.62
N GLY A 42 1.96 -11.48 5.36
CA GLY A 42 0.85 -10.69 4.87
C GLY A 42 1.24 -9.23 4.67
N LEU A 43 0.41 -8.32 5.17
CA LEU A 43 0.58 -6.87 4.99
C LEU A 43 1.24 -6.25 6.21
N LYS A 44 2.27 -5.44 5.97
CA LYS A 44 2.93 -4.63 6.97
C LYS A 44 2.92 -3.16 6.56
N GLU A 45 2.27 -2.32 7.36
CA GLU A 45 2.23 -0.88 7.15
C GLU A 45 3.65 -0.26 7.12
N ILE A 46 3.86 0.61 6.15
CA ILE A 46 5.09 1.37 5.98
C ILE A 46 4.88 2.75 6.61
N LYS A 47 5.80 3.12 7.50
CA LYS A 47 5.83 4.46 8.13
C LYS A 47 7.01 5.31 7.67
N ASP A 48 7.86 4.76 6.80
CA ASP A 48 9.00 5.46 6.22
C ASP A 48 8.53 6.36 5.06
N PHE A 49 8.47 7.66 5.33
CA PHE A 49 8.05 8.66 4.35
C PHE A 49 8.98 8.74 3.13
N ALA A 50 10.28 8.52 3.28
CA ALA A 50 11.21 8.58 2.17
C ALA A 50 11.01 7.41 1.20
N LEU A 51 10.66 6.23 1.74
CA LEU A 51 10.26 5.09 0.93
C LEU A 51 8.91 5.36 0.25
N ILE A 52 7.91 5.86 0.98
CA ILE A 52 6.58 6.17 0.42
C ILE A 52 6.69 7.15 -0.76
N GLN A 53 7.48 8.21 -0.63
CA GLN A 53 7.70 9.18 -1.72
C GLN A 53 8.25 8.53 -3.00
N LYS A 54 9.06 7.47 -2.87
CA LYS A 54 9.57 6.71 -4.03
C LYS A 54 8.53 5.77 -4.62
N LEU A 55 7.62 5.23 -3.79
CA LEU A 55 6.59 4.29 -4.21
C LEU A 55 5.39 4.96 -4.89
N VAL A 56 4.97 6.15 -4.42
CA VAL A 56 3.83 6.90 -4.98
C VAL A 56 3.85 6.99 -6.51
N PRO A 57 4.94 7.42 -7.18
CA PRO A 57 4.95 7.49 -8.64
C PRO A 57 4.87 6.12 -9.32
N LEU A 58 5.30 5.04 -8.67
CA LEU A 58 5.22 3.67 -9.20
C LEU A 58 3.78 3.15 -9.20
N PHE A 59 3.01 3.48 -8.15
CA PHE A 59 1.58 3.14 -8.09
C PHE A 59 0.75 3.89 -9.14
N ILE A 60 1.07 5.15 -9.42
CA ILE A 60 0.34 5.94 -10.43
C ILE A 60 0.61 5.43 -11.84
N LYS A 61 1.84 4.95 -12.11
CA LYS A 61 2.24 4.45 -13.43
C LYS A 61 1.48 3.19 -13.86
N GLU A 62 1.00 2.37 -12.93
CA GLU A 62 0.18 1.19 -13.27
C GLU A 62 -1.30 1.53 -13.53
N ILE A 63 -1.75 2.74 -13.17
CA ILE A 63 -3.15 3.16 -13.31
C ILE A 63 -3.41 3.91 -14.63
N MET A 64 -2.35 4.41 -15.30
CA MET A 64 -2.44 5.10 -16.61
C MET A 64 -1.98 4.21 -17.76
#